data_AF-B2AXJ3-F1
#
_entry.id   AF-B2AXJ3-F1
#
_cell.length_a   1.000
_cell.length_b   1.000
_cell.length_c   1.000
_cell.angle_alpha   90.00
_cell.angle_beta   90.00
_cell.angle_gamma   90.00
#
_symmetry.space_group_name_H-M   'P 1'
#
loop_
_entity.id
_entity.type
_entity.pdbx_description
1 polymer ?
#
loop_
_entity_poly.entity_id
_entity_poly.type
_entity_poly.pdbx_seq_one_letter_code
_entity_poly.pdbx_strand_id
1 'polypeptide(L)'
;MTSLRILVLPQLYLNVNNYFKMALHPLNSISIVELAIYTPALLIAILLSTRHGFRKNAGWLYLIIFTTTRIVGSSLNLATIASPSNPNLIVASQVMYSIGVSALVICLSNLLGRVLLGIRQQGTQTFISPRHQRLAQVVMLIGLILSIVGQSMMSGEIGDAVSGTTGQQAEVVTVPNESQAGLGLTMAGLGFVVLGTLVTMVEIGAVEPGEKRLLFGVGLASPFMIVRIVFSGLATFGTDPRFKSYGGVGSFVWYFLGMGVIMEMMVVLILEGAGLTLNRQPSAVPVGRWRERKFEVY
;
A
#
# COMPACT_ATOMS: atom_id res chain seq x y z
N MET A 1 -31.93 10.93 42.32
CA MET A 1 -31.06 9.93 41.64
C MET A 1 -30.23 10.61 40.56
N THR A 2 -29.43 11.61 40.93
CA THR A 2 -28.81 12.56 39.98
C THR A 2 -27.39 12.94 40.41
N SER A 3 -26.69 12.02 41.07
CA SER A 3 -25.39 12.32 41.71
C SER A 3 -24.30 11.28 41.42
N LEU A 4 -24.62 10.18 40.72
CA LEU A 4 -23.65 9.10 40.45
C LEU A 4 -22.97 9.18 39.06
N ARG A 5 -23.41 10.10 38.18
CA ARG A 5 -22.86 10.22 36.81
C ARG A 5 -21.59 11.08 36.71
N ILE A 6 -21.18 11.79 37.77
CA ILE A 6 -20.09 12.77 37.71
C ILE A 6 -18.72 12.15 38.09
N LEU A 7 -18.69 10.99 38.78
CA LEU A 7 -17.45 10.41 39.31
C LEU A 7 -16.79 9.35 38.41
N VAL A 8 -17.49 8.86 37.37
CA VAL A 8 -16.95 7.84 36.44
C VAL A 8 -16.23 8.49 35.24
N LEU A 9 -16.60 9.72 34.88
CA LEU A 9 -16.04 10.47 33.75
C LEU A 9 -14.54 10.81 33.88
N PRO A 10 -13.99 11.21 35.05
CA PRO A 10 -12.57 11.57 35.16
C PRO A 10 -11.63 10.37 35.01
N GLN A 11 -12.04 9.20 35.54
CA GLN A 11 -11.27 7.96 35.49
C GLN A 11 -11.24 7.37 34.06
N LEU A 12 -12.34 7.49 33.30
CA LEU A 12 -12.38 7.10 31.89
C LEU A 12 -11.53 8.05 31.03
N TYR A 13 -11.61 9.36 31.29
CA TYR A 13 -10.84 10.38 30.58
C TYR A 13 -9.32 10.21 30.78
N LEU A 14 -8.89 9.95 32.02
CA LEU A 14 -7.49 9.62 32.33
C LEU A 14 -7.04 8.35 31.62
N ASN A 15 -7.90 7.33 31.54
CA ASN A 15 -7.58 6.08 30.84
C ASN A 15 -7.40 6.32 29.34
N VAL A 16 -8.33 7.02 28.66
CA VAL A 16 -8.24 7.27 27.21
C VAL A 16 -6.99 8.08 26.86
N ASN A 17 -6.67 9.11 27.63
CA ASN A 17 -5.48 9.93 27.42
C ASN A 17 -4.18 9.13 27.65
N ASN A 18 -4.19 8.22 28.63
CA ASN A 18 -3.09 7.28 28.87
C ASN A 18 -2.99 6.21 27.77
N TYR A 19 -4.10 5.69 27.24
CA TYR A 19 -4.09 4.74 26.13
C TYR A 19 -3.58 5.39 24.83
N PHE A 20 -3.98 6.63 24.56
CA PHE A 20 -3.48 7.39 23.42
C PHE A 20 -1.97 7.65 23.54
N LYS A 21 -1.50 8.13 24.71
CA LYS A 21 -0.07 8.32 24.98
C LYS A 21 0.73 7.01 24.96
N MET A 22 0.17 5.93 25.49
CA MET A 22 0.79 4.60 25.49
C MET A 22 0.79 3.95 24.10
N ALA A 23 -0.13 4.30 23.20
CA ALA A 23 -0.13 3.84 21.81
C ALA A 23 0.85 4.64 20.93
N LEU A 24 1.02 5.94 21.18
CA LEU A 24 1.99 6.78 20.47
C LEU A 24 3.43 6.25 20.65
N HIS A 25 3.83 5.89 21.88
CA HIS A 25 5.21 5.52 22.16
C HIS A 25 5.70 4.26 21.38
N PRO A 26 4.93 3.15 21.29
CA PRO A 26 5.28 2.01 20.45
C PRO A 26 5.20 2.28 18.95
N LEU A 27 4.25 3.07 18.47
CA LEU A 27 4.15 3.42 17.04
C LEU A 27 5.39 4.19 16.56
N ASN A 28 5.93 5.05 17.41
CA ASN A 28 7.18 5.77 17.13
C ASN A 28 8.38 4.81 16.98
N SER A 29 8.44 3.76 17.80
CA SER A 29 9.49 2.74 17.68
C SER A 29 9.40 2.00 16.34
N ILE A 30 8.17 1.69 15.90
CA ILE A 30 7.92 1.09 14.58
C ILE A 30 8.39 2.04 13.47
N SER A 31 8.09 3.34 13.56
CA SER A 31 8.51 4.32 12.56
C SER A 31 10.02 4.44 12.41
N ILE A 32 10.81 4.29 13.49
CA ILE A 32 12.28 4.25 13.41
C ILE A 32 12.75 3.03 12.61
N VAL A 33 12.15 1.86 12.88
CA VAL A 33 12.47 0.62 12.16
C VAL A 33 12.09 0.70 10.69
N GLU A 34 10.91 1.27 10.38
CA GLU A 34 10.49 1.53 9.01
C GLU A 34 11.50 2.41 8.25
N LEU A 35 12.00 3.49 8.87
CA LEU A 35 13.01 4.35 8.26
C LEU A 35 14.32 3.60 7.98
N ALA A 36 14.80 2.81 8.94
CA ALA A 36 16.02 2.05 8.78
C ALA A 36 15.94 1.01 7.65
N ILE A 37 14.77 0.40 7.44
CA ILE A 37 14.54 -0.64 6.43
C ILE A 37 14.20 -0.06 5.05
N TYR A 38 13.33 0.94 4.99
CA TYR A 38 12.87 1.49 3.70
C TYR A 38 13.88 2.44 3.05
N THR A 39 14.83 2.99 3.81
CA THR A 39 15.94 3.79 3.26
C THR A 39 16.83 2.99 2.30
N PRO A 40 17.41 1.83 2.68
CA PRO A 40 18.15 1.00 1.74
C PRO A 40 17.26 0.41 0.64
N ALA A 41 16.00 0.04 0.95
CA ALA A 41 15.06 -0.41 -0.08
C ALA A 41 14.81 0.65 -1.16
N LEU A 42 14.69 1.94 -0.78
CA LEU A 42 14.57 3.04 -1.75
C LEU A 42 15.76 3.07 -2.72
N LEU A 43 16.98 2.85 -2.26
CA LEU A 43 18.16 2.80 -3.12
C LEU A 43 18.07 1.65 -4.13
N ILE A 44 17.61 0.48 -3.69
CA ILE A 44 17.38 -0.69 -4.55
C ILE A 44 16.27 -0.40 -5.56
N ALA A 45 15.16 0.19 -5.15
CA ALA A 45 14.06 0.59 -6.02
C ALA A 45 14.51 1.59 -7.11
N ILE A 46 15.37 2.56 -6.76
CA ILE A 46 15.98 3.50 -7.70
C ILE A 46 16.89 2.76 -8.69
N LEU A 47 17.75 1.86 -8.21
CA LEU A 47 18.62 1.03 -9.05
C LEU A 47 17.79 0.18 -10.02
N LEU A 48 16.71 -0.44 -9.57
CA LEU A 48 15.83 -1.25 -10.42
C LEU A 48 15.13 -0.40 -11.49
N SER A 49 14.65 0.78 -11.11
CA SER A 49 13.97 1.69 -12.03
C SER A 49 14.91 2.24 -13.11
N THR A 50 16.15 2.56 -12.76
CA THR A 50 17.17 2.99 -13.73
C THR A 50 17.66 1.82 -14.61
N ARG A 51 17.80 0.61 -14.05
CA ARG A 51 18.21 -0.58 -14.79
C ARG A 51 17.18 -1.02 -15.81
N HIS A 52 15.89 -1.04 -15.44
CA HIS A 52 14.79 -1.55 -16.27
C HIS A 52 14.05 -0.46 -17.07
N GLY A 53 14.32 0.83 -16.79
CA GLY A 53 13.80 1.98 -17.52
C GLY A 53 12.42 2.45 -17.04
N PHE A 54 12.33 3.74 -16.67
CA PHE A 54 11.14 4.38 -16.09
C PHE A 54 9.86 4.32 -16.95
N ARG A 55 9.97 4.43 -18.28
CA ARG A 55 8.81 4.57 -19.18
C ARG A 55 8.24 3.25 -19.73
N LYS A 56 9.05 2.19 -19.77
CA LYS A 56 8.64 0.86 -20.26
C LYS A 56 8.25 -0.09 -19.12
N ASN A 57 8.73 0.17 -17.89
CA ASN A 57 8.51 -0.68 -16.72
C ASN A 57 8.00 0.13 -15.52
N ALA A 58 6.80 0.71 -15.66
CA ALA A 58 6.17 1.58 -14.66
C ALA A 58 6.05 0.94 -13.26
N GLY A 59 6.05 -0.41 -13.16
CA GLY A 59 5.99 -1.12 -11.89
C GLY A 59 7.12 -0.76 -10.92
N TRP A 60 8.37 -0.60 -11.39
CA TRP A 60 9.50 -0.28 -10.51
C TRP A 60 9.42 1.14 -9.94
N LEU A 61 8.86 2.09 -10.69
CA LEU A 61 8.63 3.45 -10.22
C LEU A 61 7.66 3.46 -9.02
N TYR A 62 6.68 2.57 -8.98
CA TYR A 62 5.78 2.46 -7.84
C TYR A 62 6.46 1.91 -6.57
N LEU A 63 7.58 1.19 -6.66
CA LEU A 63 8.39 0.85 -5.47
C LEU A 63 9.11 2.07 -4.91
N ILE A 64 9.57 2.99 -5.76
CA ILE A 64 10.15 4.27 -5.32
C ILE A 64 9.07 5.09 -4.60
N ILE A 65 7.88 5.21 -5.19
CA ILE A 65 6.75 5.91 -4.57
C ILE A 65 6.42 5.27 -3.22
N PHE A 66 6.27 3.94 -3.19
CA PHE A 66 5.98 3.21 -1.96
C PHE A 66 7.01 3.50 -0.85
N THR A 67 8.29 3.24 -1.11
CA THR A 67 9.36 3.44 -0.12
C THR A 67 9.48 4.89 0.33
N THR A 68 9.33 5.85 -0.58
CA THR A 68 9.31 7.28 -0.24
C THR A 68 8.13 7.63 0.67
N THR A 69 6.93 7.15 0.36
CA THR A 69 5.75 7.40 1.20
C THR A 69 5.88 6.77 2.59
N ARG A 70 6.55 5.61 2.70
CA ARG A 70 6.88 5.02 4.00
C ARG A 70 7.83 5.91 4.79
N ILE A 71 8.94 6.33 4.18
CA ILE A 71 9.91 7.22 4.82
C ILE A 71 9.26 8.52 5.28
N VAL A 72 8.46 9.17 4.43
CA VAL A 72 7.76 10.42 4.77
C VAL A 72 6.72 10.19 5.85
N GLY A 73 5.89 9.14 5.74
CA GLY A 73 4.90 8.78 6.75
C GLY A 73 5.52 8.53 8.12
N SER A 74 6.55 7.69 8.19
CA SER A 74 7.27 7.40 9.44
C SER A 74 7.93 8.67 10.02
N SER A 75 8.45 9.57 9.17
CA SER A 75 9.03 10.84 9.62
C SER A 75 7.98 11.79 10.21
N LEU A 76 6.80 11.87 9.56
CA LEU A 76 5.67 12.66 10.07
C LEU A 76 5.14 12.09 11.39
N ASN A 77 5.06 10.76 11.50
CA ASN A 77 4.67 10.10 12.75
C ASN A 77 5.67 10.42 13.87
N LEU A 78 6.98 10.37 13.61
CA LEU A 78 8.00 10.75 14.59
C LEU A 78 7.94 12.24 14.98
N ALA A 79 7.57 13.12 14.05
CA ALA A 79 7.38 14.54 14.36
C ALA A 79 6.26 14.78 15.39
N THR A 80 5.34 13.83 15.58
CA THR A 80 4.31 13.92 16.64
C THR A 80 4.90 13.83 18.05
N ILE A 81 6.13 13.34 18.22
CA ILE A 81 6.83 13.36 19.52
C ILE A 81 7.08 14.79 19.96
N ALA A 82 7.54 15.64 19.03
CA ALA A 82 7.83 17.04 19.31
C ALA A 82 6.55 17.89 19.37
N SER A 83 5.54 17.53 18.58
CA SER A 83 4.27 18.27 18.45
C SER A 83 3.04 17.35 18.55
N PRO A 84 2.75 16.77 19.73
CA PRO A 84 1.70 15.76 19.91
C PRO A 84 0.29 16.32 19.77
N SER A 85 0.11 17.63 19.94
CA SER A 85 -1.18 18.30 19.83
C SER A 85 -1.56 18.69 18.40
N ASN A 86 -0.73 18.39 17.40
CA ASN A 86 -0.98 18.78 16.01
C ASN A 86 -1.67 17.64 15.23
N PRO A 87 -3.00 17.70 15.04
CA PRO A 87 -3.74 16.64 14.35
C PRO A 87 -3.33 16.48 12.89
N ASN A 88 -2.81 17.54 12.26
CA ASN A 88 -2.41 17.51 10.86
C ASN A 88 -1.20 16.59 10.63
N LEU A 89 -0.29 16.47 11.61
CA LEU A 89 0.85 15.54 11.51
C LEU A 89 0.39 14.08 11.53
N ILE A 90 -0.58 13.77 12.40
CA ILE A 90 -1.17 12.43 12.51
C ILE A 90 -1.90 12.07 11.21
N VAL A 91 -2.79 12.96 10.75
CA VAL A 91 -3.55 12.74 9.51
C VAL A 91 -2.63 12.63 8.30
N ALA A 92 -1.63 13.50 8.18
CA ALA A 92 -0.68 13.47 7.08
C ALA A 92 0.13 12.16 7.06
N SER A 93 0.55 11.66 8.24
CA SER A 93 1.19 10.34 8.36
C SER A 93 0.29 9.21 7.85
N GLN A 94 -0.98 9.21 8.23
CA GLN A 94 -1.93 8.18 7.80
C GLN A 94 -2.19 8.24 6.29
N VAL A 95 -2.35 9.45 5.74
CA VAL A 95 -2.49 9.68 4.30
C VAL A 95 -1.29 9.09 3.55
N MET A 96 -0.06 9.32 4.02
CA MET A 96 1.15 8.74 3.42
C MET A 96 1.12 7.21 3.46
N TYR A 97 0.68 6.61 4.56
CA TYR A 97 0.55 5.15 4.68
C TYR A 97 -0.49 4.57 3.72
N SER A 98 -1.59 5.27 3.44
CA SER A 98 -2.58 4.86 2.43
C SER A 98 -2.06 5.00 1.01
N ILE A 99 -1.36 6.09 0.70
CA ILE A 99 -0.67 6.25 -0.60
C ILE A 99 0.29 5.08 -0.81
N GLY A 100 1.04 4.69 0.21
CA GLY A 100 1.92 3.52 0.17
C GLY A 100 1.17 2.25 -0.21
N VAL A 101 0.10 1.89 0.51
CA VAL A 101 -0.68 0.67 0.21
C VAL A 101 -1.16 0.65 -1.23
N SER A 102 -1.76 1.74 -1.71
CA SER A 102 -2.25 1.82 -3.10
C SER A 102 -1.11 1.74 -4.11
N ALA A 103 0.01 2.42 -3.86
CA ALA A 103 1.20 2.35 -4.71
C ALA A 103 1.71 0.90 -4.84
N LEU A 104 1.68 0.13 -3.75
CA LEU A 104 2.15 -1.26 -3.75
C LEU A 104 1.20 -2.19 -4.54
N VAL A 105 -0.12 -2.03 -4.43
CA VAL A 105 -1.08 -2.80 -5.27
C VAL A 105 -0.93 -2.42 -6.75
N ILE A 106 -0.78 -1.12 -7.04
CA ILE A 106 -0.56 -0.64 -8.41
C ILE A 106 0.78 -1.17 -8.94
N CYS A 107 1.82 -1.27 -8.11
CA CYS A 107 3.10 -1.89 -8.47
C CYS A 107 2.89 -3.34 -8.93
N LEU A 108 2.23 -4.18 -8.12
CA LEU A 108 1.93 -5.58 -8.46
C LEU A 108 1.14 -5.69 -9.78
N SER A 109 0.15 -4.82 -9.97
CA SER A 109 -0.64 -4.76 -11.21
C SER A 109 0.21 -4.40 -12.44
N ASN A 110 1.12 -3.43 -12.31
CA ASN A 110 2.02 -3.04 -13.39
C ASN A 110 3.05 -4.14 -13.72
N LEU A 111 3.57 -4.83 -12.72
CA LEU A 111 4.49 -5.96 -12.91
C LEU A 111 3.79 -7.13 -13.59
N LEU A 112 2.55 -7.46 -13.19
CA LEU A 112 1.72 -8.44 -13.88
C LEU A 112 1.47 -8.01 -15.34
N GLY A 113 1.23 -6.72 -15.58
CA GLY A 113 1.06 -6.19 -16.94
C GLY A 113 2.27 -6.31 -17.83
N ARG A 114 3.46 -6.13 -17.26
CA ARG A 114 4.71 -6.41 -17.95
C ARG A 114 4.80 -7.88 -18.40
N VAL A 115 4.46 -8.82 -17.53
CA VAL A 115 4.44 -10.26 -17.87
C VAL A 115 3.46 -10.54 -19.01
N LEU A 116 2.23 -10.03 -18.91
CA LEU A 116 1.19 -10.21 -19.93
C LEU A 116 1.57 -9.60 -21.29
N LEU A 117 2.25 -8.45 -21.29
CA LEU A 117 2.78 -7.86 -22.52
C LEU A 117 3.86 -8.74 -23.15
N GLY A 118 4.72 -9.36 -22.34
CA GLY A 118 5.72 -10.32 -22.82
C GLY A 118 5.09 -11.51 -23.55
N ILE A 119 4.04 -12.11 -22.98
CA ILE A 119 3.32 -13.24 -23.59
C ILE A 119 2.73 -12.84 -24.96
N ARG A 120 2.13 -11.66 -25.06
CA ARG A 120 1.51 -11.19 -26.31
C ARG A 120 2.49 -10.93 -27.43
N GLN A 121 3.70 -10.46 -27.09
CA GLN A 121 4.74 -10.24 -28.08
C GLN A 121 5.18 -11.55 -28.74
N GLN A 122 4.91 -12.70 -28.12
CA GLN A 122 5.15 -14.04 -28.69
C GLN A 122 3.97 -14.56 -29.54
N GLY A 123 2.91 -13.77 -29.72
CA GLY A 123 1.77 -14.13 -30.58
C GLY A 123 0.65 -14.89 -29.87
N THR A 124 0.76 -15.14 -28.57
CA THR A 124 -0.30 -15.78 -27.78
C THR A 124 -1.34 -14.76 -27.33
N GLN A 125 -2.63 -15.05 -27.59
CA GLN A 125 -3.71 -14.23 -27.05
C GLN A 125 -3.91 -14.57 -25.57
N THR A 126 -3.56 -13.63 -24.69
CA THR A 126 -3.86 -13.72 -23.25
C THR A 126 -5.32 -13.35 -22.98
N PHE A 127 -5.99 -13.99 -22.02
CA PHE A 127 -7.34 -13.60 -21.57
C PHE A 127 -7.42 -12.14 -21.05
N ILE A 128 -6.33 -11.61 -20.49
CA ILE A 128 -6.32 -10.30 -19.84
C ILE A 128 -5.89 -9.21 -20.83
N SER A 129 -6.85 -8.53 -21.46
CA SER A 129 -6.66 -7.33 -22.30
C SER A 129 -5.88 -6.20 -21.58
N PRO A 130 -5.05 -5.38 -22.27
CA PRO A 130 -4.38 -4.23 -21.66
C PRO A 130 -5.40 -3.16 -21.25
N ARG A 131 -6.61 -3.18 -21.88
CA ARG A 131 -7.75 -2.37 -21.46
C ARG A 131 -8.19 -2.72 -20.04
N HIS A 132 -8.28 -4.01 -19.70
CA HIS A 132 -8.65 -4.44 -18.35
C HIS A 132 -7.63 -3.98 -17.31
N GLN A 133 -6.34 -4.04 -17.65
CA GLN A 133 -5.28 -3.55 -16.75
C GLN A 133 -5.33 -2.03 -16.55
N ARG A 134 -5.52 -1.26 -17.63
CA ARG A 134 -5.69 0.20 -17.52
C ARG A 134 -6.92 0.55 -16.70
N LEU A 135 -8.04 -0.15 -16.90
CA LEU A 135 -9.25 0.05 -16.12
C LEU A 135 -9.01 -0.25 -14.63
N ALA A 136 -8.36 -1.38 -14.31
CA ALA A 136 -8.01 -1.72 -12.94
C ALA A 136 -7.12 -0.64 -12.29
N GLN A 137 -6.14 -0.10 -13.03
CA GLN A 137 -5.29 1.00 -12.54
C GLN A 137 -6.06 2.28 -12.26
N VAL A 138 -6.99 2.66 -13.15
CA VAL A 138 -7.88 3.82 -12.93
C VAL A 138 -8.75 3.60 -11.70
N VAL A 139 -9.32 2.40 -11.54
CA VAL A 139 -10.13 2.05 -10.37
C VAL A 139 -9.33 2.15 -9.06
N MET A 140 -8.10 1.63 -9.05
CA MET A 140 -7.21 1.76 -7.88
C MET A 140 -6.81 3.20 -7.59
N LEU A 141 -6.62 4.03 -8.62
CA LEU A 141 -6.33 5.46 -8.45
C LEU A 141 -7.52 6.21 -7.85
N ILE A 142 -8.74 5.93 -8.31
CA ILE A 142 -9.96 6.49 -7.71
C ILE A 142 -10.09 6.04 -6.25
N GLY A 143 -9.81 4.77 -5.96
CA GLY A 143 -9.79 4.24 -4.60
C GLY A 143 -8.80 4.95 -3.69
N LEU A 144 -7.60 5.25 -4.20
CA LEU A 144 -6.61 6.05 -3.49
C LEU A 144 -7.13 7.46 -3.19
N ILE A 145 -7.68 8.16 -4.20
CA ILE A 145 -8.21 9.52 -4.03
C ILE A 145 -9.29 9.55 -2.95
N LEU A 146 -10.25 8.61 -3.01
CA LEU A 146 -11.31 8.51 -1.99
C LEU A 146 -10.75 8.21 -0.59
N SER A 147 -9.73 7.37 -0.50
CA SER A 147 -9.06 7.08 0.78
C SER A 147 -8.35 8.31 1.36
N ILE A 148 -7.76 9.16 0.50
CA ILE A 148 -7.11 10.41 0.92
C ILE A 148 -8.17 11.41 1.40
N VAL A 149 -9.25 11.59 0.63
CA VAL A 149 -10.35 12.52 0.97
C VAL A 149 -11.03 12.11 2.26
N GLY A 150 -11.34 10.82 2.43
CA GLY A 150 -11.95 10.34 3.66
C GLY A 150 -11.03 10.49 4.88
N GLN A 151 -9.70 10.43 4.71
CA GLN A 151 -8.77 10.70 5.81
C GLN A 151 -8.61 12.18 6.16
N SER A 152 -8.62 13.07 5.16
CA SER A 152 -8.53 14.51 5.44
C SER A 152 -9.76 15.03 6.17
N MET A 153 -10.93 14.43 5.97
CA MET A 153 -12.17 14.74 6.70
C MET A 153 -12.10 14.42 8.19
N MET A 154 -11.28 13.43 8.61
CA MET A 154 -11.11 13.07 10.02
C MET A 154 -10.25 14.06 10.82
N SER A 155 -9.63 15.05 10.16
CA SER A 155 -8.70 15.99 10.82
C SER A 155 -9.35 16.84 11.92
N GLY A 156 -10.60 17.27 11.75
CA GLY A 156 -11.36 18.01 12.76
C GLY A 156 -11.63 17.16 14.00
N GLU A 157 -12.16 15.95 13.80
CA GLU A 157 -12.48 15.01 14.89
C GLU A 157 -11.24 14.60 15.69
N ILE A 158 -10.12 14.35 15.01
CA ILE A 158 -8.84 14.06 15.66
C ILE A 158 -8.34 15.30 16.44
N GLY A 159 -8.51 16.51 15.88
CA GLY A 159 -8.16 17.76 16.54
C GLY A 159 -8.92 17.99 17.85
N ASP A 160 -10.22 17.70 17.87
CA ASP A 160 -11.07 17.81 19.05
C ASP A 160 -10.72 16.74 20.10
N ALA A 161 -10.45 15.50 19.67
CA ALA A 161 -10.02 14.41 20.54
C ALA A 161 -8.65 14.69 21.21
N VAL A 162 -7.72 15.32 20.47
CA VAL A 162 -6.38 15.67 20.95
C VAL A 162 -6.40 16.92 21.85
N SER A 163 -7.32 17.86 21.61
CA SER A 163 -7.46 19.10 22.38
C SER A 163 -8.28 18.93 23.66
N GLY A 164 -8.99 17.81 23.83
CA GLY A 164 -9.76 17.49 25.02
C GLY A 164 -10.98 18.41 25.27
N THR A 165 -11.41 19.15 24.25
CA THR A 165 -12.45 20.19 24.32
C THR A 165 -13.87 19.63 24.33
N THR A 166 -14.05 18.39 23.88
CA THR A 166 -15.34 17.71 23.90
C THR A 166 -15.36 16.65 24.99
N GLY A 167 -16.15 16.88 26.04
CA GLY A 167 -16.61 15.84 26.97
C GLY A 167 -17.59 14.84 26.32
N GLN A 168 -17.65 14.81 24.99
CA GLN A 168 -18.24 13.71 24.25
C GLN A 168 -17.28 12.55 24.36
N GLN A 169 -17.83 11.39 24.72
CA GLN A 169 -17.10 10.13 24.68
C GLN A 169 -16.30 10.07 23.37
N ALA A 170 -15.17 9.38 23.36
CA ALA A 170 -14.53 8.92 22.14
C ALA A 170 -15.53 8.03 21.40
N GLU A 171 -16.52 8.66 20.79
CA GLU A 171 -17.42 8.09 19.84
C GLU A 171 -16.48 7.67 18.73
N VAL A 172 -16.43 6.35 18.56
CA VAL A 172 -15.69 5.64 17.52
C VAL A 172 -15.55 6.56 16.32
N VAL A 173 -14.35 7.10 16.07
CA VAL A 173 -14.09 7.97 14.90
C VAL A 173 -14.69 7.26 13.71
N THR A 174 -15.81 7.81 13.23
CA THR A 174 -16.66 7.09 12.28
C THR A 174 -15.94 7.17 10.96
N VAL A 175 -15.38 6.04 10.51
CA VAL A 175 -14.61 6.04 9.27
C VAL A 175 -15.52 6.51 8.13
N PRO A 176 -15.20 7.64 7.46
CA PRO A 176 -16.08 8.21 6.45
C PRO A 176 -16.37 7.22 5.32
N ASN A 177 -17.54 7.35 4.70
CA ASN A 177 -17.99 6.47 3.62
C ASN A 177 -16.99 6.49 2.44
N GLU A 178 -16.29 7.61 2.24
CA GLU A 178 -15.24 7.82 1.26
C GLU A 178 -14.03 6.90 1.52
N SER A 179 -13.56 6.82 2.77
CA SER A 179 -12.46 5.92 3.16
C SER A 179 -12.84 4.46 2.99
N GLN A 180 -14.09 4.11 3.33
CA GLN A 180 -14.63 2.76 3.14
C GLN A 180 -14.71 2.37 1.67
N ALA A 181 -15.27 3.25 0.83
CA ALA A 181 -15.34 3.05 -0.62
C ALA A 181 -13.94 2.97 -1.24
N GLY A 182 -13.02 3.83 -0.82
CA GLY A 182 -11.63 3.83 -1.27
C GLY A 182 -10.90 2.52 -0.98
N LEU A 183 -11.07 1.98 0.23
CA LEU A 183 -10.54 0.68 0.59
C LEU A 183 -11.20 -0.45 -0.21
N GLY A 184 -12.52 -0.40 -0.42
CA GLY A 184 -13.24 -1.38 -1.25
C GLY A 184 -12.72 -1.45 -2.68
N LEU A 185 -12.43 -0.30 -3.31
CA LEU A 185 -11.82 -0.25 -4.64
C LEU A 185 -10.38 -0.79 -4.65
N THR A 186 -9.61 -0.56 -3.58
CA THR A 186 -8.27 -1.12 -3.41
C THR A 186 -8.33 -2.66 -3.27
N MET A 187 -9.30 -3.18 -2.51
CA MET A 187 -9.57 -4.62 -2.38
C MET A 187 -9.94 -5.25 -3.73
N ALA A 188 -10.81 -4.60 -4.50
CA ALA A 188 -11.18 -5.04 -5.85
C ALA A 188 -9.96 -5.05 -6.79
N GLY A 189 -9.12 -4.02 -6.72
CA GLY A 189 -7.86 -3.94 -7.46
C GLY A 189 -6.90 -5.08 -7.12
N LEU A 190 -6.72 -5.41 -5.84
CA LEU A 190 -5.92 -6.55 -5.43
C LEU A 190 -6.53 -7.88 -5.91
N GLY A 191 -7.86 -8.04 -5.81
CA GLY A 191 -8.56 -9.21 -6.32
C GLY A 191 -8.29 -9.43 -7.83
N PHE A 192 -8.32 -8.36 -8.62
CA PHE A 192 -7.95 -8.41 -10.04
C PHE A 192 -6.50 -8.86 -10.25
N VAL A 193 -5.55 -8.36 -9.44
CA VAL A 193 -4.14 -8.77 -9.52
C VAL A 193 -3.96 -10.25 -9.17
N VAL A 194 -4.60 -10.72 -8.11
CA VAL A 194 -4.52 -12.12 -7.66
C VAL A 194 -5.11 -13.05 -8.71
N LEU A 195 -6.34 -12.80 -9.16
CA LEU A 195 -6.98 -13.60 -10.21
C LEU A 195 -6.18 -13.55 -11.51
N GLY A 196 -5.69 -12.37 -11.90
CA GLY A 196 -4.89 -12.23 -13.09
C GLY A 196 -3.57 -13.00 -13.02
N THR A 197 -2.94 -13.03 -11.85
CA THR A 197 -1.74 -13.83 -11.60
C THR A 197 -2.05 -15.32 -11.69
N LEU A 198 -3.14 -15.80 -11.08
CA LEU A 198 -3.54 -17.20 -11.15
C LEU A 198 -3.82 -17.67 -12.59
N VAL A 199 -4.57 -16.87 -13.37
CA VAL A 199 -4.83 -17.16 -14.79
C VAL A 199 -3.52 -17.21 -15.57
N THR A 200 -2.63 -16.24 -15.36
CA THR A 200 -1.33 -16.20 -16.05
C THR A 200 -0.41 -17.36 -15.64
N MET A 201 -0.51 -17.85 -14.40
CA MET A 201 0.24 -19.03 -13.92
C MET A 201 -0.21 -20.32 -14.60
N VAL A 202 -1.50 -20.46 -14.96
CA VAL A 202 -1.97 -21.62 -15.75
C VAL A 202 -1.36 -21.59 -17.16
N GLU A 203 -1.12 -20.39 -17.70
CA GLU A 203 -0.50 -20.18 -19.01
C GLU A 203 1.03 -20.03 -18.96
N ILE A 204 1.69 -20.49 -17.89
CA ILE A 204 3.14 -20.28 -17.67
C ILE A 204 4.02 -20.82 -18.81
N GLY A 205 3.50 -21.77 -19.60
CA GLY A 205 4.17 -22.27 -20.80
C GLY A 205 4.42 -21.20 -21.87
N ALA A 206 3.53 -20.21 -21.98
CA ALA A 206 3.62 -19.11 -22.94
C ALA A 206 4.43 -17.90 -22.43
N VAL A 207 4.96 -17.97 -21.20
CA VAL A 207 5.73 -16.88 -20.59
C VAL A 207 7.21 -17.01 -20.97
N GLU A 208 7.83 -15.89 -21.34
CA GLU A 208 9.27 -15.83 -21.60
C GLU A 208 10.08 -16.30 -20.37
N PRO A 209 11.13 -17.13 -20.54
CA PRO A 209 11.91 -17.66 -19.41
C PRO A 209 12.42 -16.60 -18.43
N GLY A 210 12.73 -15.39 -18.91
CA GLY A 210 13.12 -14.26 -18.06
C GLY A 210 11.97 -13.72 -17.19
N GLU A 211 10.77 -13.59 -17.77
CA GLU A 211 9.60 -12.99 -17.11
C GLU A 211 8.87 -13.98 -16.17
N LYS A 212 9.13 -15.29 -16.29
CA LYS A 212 8.60 -16.30 -15.33
C LYS A 212 8.98 -15.99 -13.89
N ARG A 213 10.21 -15.52 -13.65
CA ARG A 213 10.67 -15.13 -12.30
C ARG A 213 9.88 -13.95 -11.75
N LEU A 214 9.51 -13.00 -12.60
CA LEU A 214 8.68 -11.87 -12.21
C LEU A 214 7.27 -12.32 -11.86
N LEU A 215 6.69 -13.22 -12.65
CA LEU A 215 5.37 -13.81 -12.37
C LEU A 215 5.37 -14.56 -11.03
N PHE A 216 6.41 -15.35 -10.74
CA PHE A 216 6.59 -15.99 -9.42
C PHE A 216 6.77 -14.97 -8.30
N GLY A 217 7.51 -13.88 -8.52
CA GLY A 217 7.66 -12.81 -7.54
C GLY A 217 6.30 -12.15 -7.19
N VAL A 218 5.50 -11.82 -8.20
CA VAL A 218 4.14 -11.27 -8.00
C VAL A 218 3.23 -12.29 -7.30
N GLY A 219 3.29 -13.56 -7.71
CA GLY A 219 2.52 -14.64 -7.09
C GLY A 219 2.88 -14.87 -5.62
N LEU A 220 4.17 -14.82 -5.29
CA LEU A 220 4.68 -15.01 -3.92
C LEU A 220 4.40 -13.78 -3.04
N ALA A 221 4.41 -12.57 -3.58
CA ALA A 221 4.07 -11.35 -2.87
C ALA A 221 2.56 -11.22 -2.59
N SER A 222 1.72 -11.76 -3.49
CA SER A 222 0.26 -11.68 -3.39
C SER A 222 -0.33 -12.11 -2.02
N PRO A 223 0.03 -13.26 -1.41
CA PRO A 223 -0.52 -13.66 -0.12
C PRO A 223 -0.19 -12.67 1.02
N PHE A 224 1.02 -12.12 1.05
CA PHE A 224 1.38 -11.08 2.03
C PHE A 224 0.54 -9.82 1.83
N MET A 225 0.32 -9.42 0.58
CA MET A 225 -0.53 -8.27 0.27
C MET A 225 -2.00 -8.52 0.63
N ILE A 226 -2.50 -9.75 0.52
CA ILE A 226 -3.85 -10.13 0.97
C ILE A 226 -3.96 -9.93 2.49
N VAL A 227 -3.03 -10.48 3.28
CA VAL A 227 -3.03 -10.30 4.75
C VAL A 227 -3.01 -8.82 5.12
N ARG A 228 -2.20 -8.03 4.39
CA ARG A 228 -2.12 -6.59 4.58
C ARG A 228 -3.45 -5.86 4.34
N ILE A 229 -4.15 -6.20 3.28
CA ILE A 229 -5.45 -5.61 2.95
C ILE A 229 -6.56 -6.12 3.88
N VAL A 230 -6.49 -7.37 4.34
CA VAL A 230 -7.39 -7.90 5.37
C VAL A 230 -7.24 -7.08 6.66
N PHE A 231 -6.01 -6.76 7.09
CA PHE A 231 -5.80 -5.88 8.23
C PHE A 231 -6.46 -4.50 8.03
N SER A 232 -6.29 -3.87 6.86
CA SER A 232 -7.01 -2.62 6.54
C SER A 232 -8.52 -2.80 6.62
N GLY A 233 -9.05 -3.91 6.08
CA GLY A 233 -10.48 -4.22 6.11
C GLY A 233 -11.02 -4.37 7.53
N LEU A 234 -10.29 -5.07 8.40
CA LEU A 234 -10.64 -5.22 9.81
C LEU A 234 -10.55 -3.88 10.57
N ALA A 235 -9.57 -3.05 10.25
CA ALA A 235 -9.42 -1.73 10.85
C ALA A 235 -10.53 -0.75 10.43
N THR A 236 -11.03 -0.86 9.19
CA THR A 236 -12.02 0.06 8.60
C THR A 236 -13.46 -0.40 8.80
N PHE A 237 -13.76 -1.67 8.55
CA PHE A 237 -15.12 -2.23 8.62
C PHE A 237 -15.39 -3.02 9.91
N GLY A 238 -14.34 -3.40 10.64
CA GLY A 238 -14.46 -4.21 11.84
C GLY A 238 -15.00 -3.43 13.04
N THR A 239 -15.70 -4.15 13.91
CA THR A 239 -16.17 -3.62 15.19
C THR A 239 -15.16 -3.85 16.32
N ASP A 240 -14.20 -4.76 16.15
CA ASP A 240 -13.21 -5.14 17.17
C ASP A 240 -12.20 -3.98 17.43
N PRO A 241 -12.14 -3.46 18.67
CA PRO A 241 -11.21 -2.39 19.06
C PRO A 241 -9.73 -2.73 18.88
N ARG A 242 -9.35 -4.01 18.73
CA ARG A 242 -7.95 -4.44 18.53
C ARG A 242 -7.36 -4.00 17.19
N PHE A 243 -8.19 -3.71 16.21
CA PHE A 243 -7.76 -3.31 14.86
C PHE A 243 -7.90 -1.81 14.60
N LYS A 244 -8.49 -1.06 15.54
CA LYS A 244 -8.74 0.38 15.38
C LYS A 244 -7.56 1.20 15.88
N SER A 245 -7.06 2.09 15.02
CA SER A 245 -5.96 3.00 15.36
C SER A 245 -6.37 4.09 16.36
N TYR A 246 -7.67 4.38 16.48
CA TYR A 246 -8.23 5.41 17.36
C TYR A 246 -9.24 4.78 18.33
N GLY A 247 -9.06 5.02 19.63
CA GLY A 247 -9.91 4.44 20.67
C GLY A 247 -9.74 2.92 20.87
N GLY A 248 -8.74 2.30 20.24
CA GLY A 248 -8.43 0.88 20.36
C GLY A 248 -7.66 0.51 21.63
N VAL A 249 -7.53 -0.79 21.87
CA VAL A 249 -6.73 -1.34 22.99
C VAL A 249 -5.24 -1.34 22.59
N GLY A 250 -4.32 -1.24 23.56
CA GLY A 250 -2.86 -1.22 23.32
C GLY A 250 -2.31 -2.40 22.48
N SER A 251 -3.09 -3.46 22.29
CA SER A 251 -2.76 -4.58 21.38
C SER A 251 -2.72 -4.20 19.89
N PHE A 252 -3.32 -3.07 19.48
CA PHE A 252 -3.33 -2.60 18.09
C PHE A 252 -1.93 -2.54 17.48
N VAL A 253 -0.95 -2.07 18.26
CA VAL A 253 0.45 -1.91 17.83
C VAL A 253 1.01 -3.22 17.25
N TRP A 254 0.73 -4.35 17.91
CA TRP A 254 1.25 -5.65 17.50
C TRP A 254 0.60 -6.16 16.21
N TYR A 255 -0.72 -5.95 16.06
CA TYR A 255 -1.43 -6.29 14.83
C TYR A 255 -1.00 -5.38 13.66
N PHE A 256 -0.82 -4.09 13.91
CA PHE A 256 -0.30 -3.14 12.93
C PHE A 256 1.12 -3.50 12.49
N LEU A 257 2.01 -3.86 13.43
CA LEU A 257 3.36 -4.31 13.11
C LEU A 257 3.34 -5.61 12.27
N GLY A 258 2.63 -6.63 12.74
CA GLY A 258 2.63 -7.96 12.15
C GLY A 258 1.89 -8.04 10.81
N MET A 259 0.63 -7.61 10.78
CA MET A 259 -0.23 -7.74 9.60
C MET A 259 -0.14 -6.51 8.69
N GLY A 260 0.30 -5.36 9.21
CA GLY A 260 0.55 -4.15 8.44
C GLY A 260 1.97 -4.10 7.90
N VAL A 261 2.91 -3.69 8.76
CA VAL A 261 4.27 -3.29 8.38
C VAL A 261 5.10 -4.48 7.87
N ILE A 262 5.13 -5.59 8.60
CA ILE A 262 5.93 -6.78 8.22
C ILE A 262 5.46 -7.35 6.88
N MET A 263 4.15 -7.42 6.64
CA MET A 263 3.60 -7.91 5.37
C MET A 263 4.05 -7.04 4.19
N GLU A 264 4.06 -5.72 4.35
CA GLU A 264 4.56 -4.81 3.33
C GLU A 264 6.06 -4.98 3.08
N MET A 265 6.85 -5.15 4.14
CA MET A 265 8.30 -5.42 4.03
C MET A 265 8.56 -6.70 3.24
N MET A 266 7.82 -7.78 3.54
CA MET A 266 7.94 -9.04 2.80
C MET A 266 7.61 -8.86 1.31
N VAL A 267 6.55 -8.12 0.98
CA VAL A 267 6.20 -7.80 -0.42
C VAL A 267 7.35 -7.07 -1.12
N VAL A 268 7.90 -6.03 -0.50
CA VAL A 268 9.02 -5.26 -1.09
C VAL A 268 10.24 -6.14 -1.30
N LEU A 269 10.64 -6.91 -0.29
CA LEU A 269 11.81 -7.80 -0.40
C LEU A 269 11.65 -8.82 -1.54
N ILE A 270 10.46 -9.41 -1.69
CA ILE A 270 10.16 -10.35 -2.77
C ILE A 270 10.25 -9.66 -4.13
N LEU A 271 9.64 -8.49 -4.29
CA LEU A 271 9.62 -7.76 -5.57
C LEU A 271 11.00 -7.22 -5.95
N GLU A 272 11.74 -6.68 -5.00
CA GLU A 272 13.11 -6.20 -5.23
C GLU A 272 14.05 -7.37 -5.54
N GLY A 273 13.96 -8.47 -4.80
CA GLY A 273 14.71 -9.69 -5.08
C GLY A 273 14.41 -10.23 -6.49
N ALA A 274 13.14 -10.32 -6.87
CA ALA A 274 12.74 -10.71 -8.22
C ALA A 274 13.28 -9.73 -9.27
N GLY A 275 13.27 -8.42 -8.99
CA GLY A 275 13.76 -7.38 -9.89
C GLY A 275 15.26 -7.40 -10.13
N LEU A 276 16.05 -7.71 -9.10
CA LEU A 276 17.51 -7.78 -9.18
C LEU A 276 17.97 -8.97 -10.04
N THR A 277 17.21 -10.07 -10.04
CA THR A 277 17.50 -11.28 -10.82
C THR A 277 17.00 -11.23 -12.27
N LEU A 278 16.27 -10.18 -12.64
CA LEU A 278 15.64 -10.05 -13.96
C LEU A 278 16.59 -9.44 -14.99
N ASN A 279 16.60 -10.00 -16.21
CA ASN A 279 17.36 -9.47 -17.33
C ASN A 279 16.65 -8.26 -17.95
N ARG A 280 17.41 -7.36 -18.60
CA ARG A 280 16.83 -6.23 -19.36
C ARG A 280 16.00 -6.78 -20.53
N GLN A 281 14.78 -6.29 -20.71
CA GLN A 281 14.02 -6.55 -21.92
C GLN A 281 14.76 -5.95 -23.13
N PRO A 282 14.93 -6.72 -24.24
CA PRO A 282 15.46 -6.17 -25.47
C PRO A 282 14.60 -4.99 -25.93
N SER A 283 15.23 -3.87 -26.30
CA SER A 283 14.52 -2.77 -26.94
C SER A 283 13.83 -3.29 -28.19
N ALA A 284 12.50 -3.22 -28.23
CA ALA A 284 11.72 -3.51 -29.44
C ALA A 284 12.41 -2.92 -30.66
N VAL A 285 12.83 -3.79 -31.59
CA VAL A 285 13.42 -3.37 -32.85
C VAL A 285 12.41 -2.44 -33.53
N PRO A 286 12.80 -1.21 -33.93
CA PRO A 286 11.89 -0.31 -34.62
C PRO A 286 11.25 -1.03 -35.80
N VAL A 287 9.93 -0.95 -35.90
CA VAL A 287 9.10 -1.61 -36.94
C VAL A 287 9.55 -1.26 -38.38
N GLY A 288 10.40 -0.23 -38.56
CA GLY A 288 11.02 0.11 -39.84
C GLY A 288 12.10 -0.86 -40.34
N ARG A 289 12.83 -1.57 -39.46
CA ARG A 289 14.03 -2.34 -39.88
C ARG A 289 13.73 -3.78 -40.35
N TRP A 290 12.49 -4.25 -40.23
CA TRP A 290 12.06 -5.55 -40.76
C TRP A 290 11.85 -5.51 -42.28
N ARG A 291 11.58 -4.33 -42.84
CA ARG A 291 11.42 -4.17 -44.29
C ARG A 291 12.76 -4.22 -45.03
N GLU A 292 13.83 -3.68 -44.47
CA GLU A 292 15.14 -3.61 -45.13
C GLU A 292 15.81 -4.99 -45.27
N ARG A 293 15.69 -5.87 -44.26
CA ARG A 293 16.29 -7.22 -44.33
C ARG A 293 15.66 -8.18 -45.35
N LYS A 294 14.47 -7.88 -45.87
CA LYS A 294 13.87 -8.69 -46.95
C LYS A 294 14.34 -8.29 -48.34
N PHE A 295 15.03 -7.15 -48.49
CA PHE A 295 15.49 -6.65 -49.79
C PHE A 295 16.99 -6.77 -50.02
N GLU A 296 17.76 -7.27 -49.04
CA GLU A 296 19.21 -7.53 -49.19
C GLU A 296 19.53 -8.97 -49.62
N VAL A 297 18.52 -9.79 -49.89
CA VAL A 297 18.68 -11.16 -50.40
C VAL A 297 17.87 -11.31 -51.70
N TYR A 298 18.23 -10.53 -52.72
CA TYR A 298 17.94 -10.81 -54.12
C TYR A 298 19.00 -10.16 -55.02
#